data_AF-V7BM45-F1
#
_entry.id   AF-V7BM45-F1
#
_cell.length_a   1.000
_cell.length_b   1.000
_cell.length_c   1.000
_cell.angle_alpha   90.00
_cell.angle_beta   90.00
_cell.angle_gamma   90.00
#
_symmetry.space_group_name_H-M   'P 1'
#
loop_
_entity.id
_entity.type
_entity.pdbx_description
1 polymer ?
#
loop_
_entity_poly.entity_id
_entity_poly.type
_entity_poly.pdbx_seq_one_letter_code
_entity_poly.pdbx_strand_id
1 'polypeptide(L)' 'MASKNVFFQFVLLSICLVMTNSAEFKYPAVFNFGDSNSDTGDLAAGLGFQVAPPNGQDYFKIPSGRFCDGRLTVDFLSKF' A
#
# COMPACT_ATOMS: atom_id res chain seq x y z
N MET A 1 -10.72 37.73 30.13
CA MET A 1 -9.32 37.70 29.65
C MET A 1 -8.90 36.30 29.20
N ALA A 2 -9.22 35.24 29.96
CA ALA A 2 -8.88 33.85 29.63
C ALA A 2 -9.47 33.32 28.29
N SER A 3 -10.74 33.59 27.94
CA SER A 3 -11.34 33.04 26.71
C SER A 3 -10.73 33.60 25.41
N LYS A 4 -10.27 34.85 25.43
CA LYS A 4 -9.58 35.48 24.30
C LYS A 4 -8.23 34.82 24.02
N ASN A 5 -7.52 34.39 25.08
CA ASN A 5 -6.26 33.67 24.96
C ASN A 5 -6.46 32.25 24.40
N VAL A 6 -7.53 31.57 24.82
CA VAL A 6 -7.89 30.24 24.28
C VAL A 6 -8.22 30.32 22.79
N PHE A 7 -9.03 31.31 22.37
CA PHE A 7 -9.33 31.53 20.96
C PHE A 7 -8.06 31.80 20.14
N PHE A 8 -7.17 32.65 20.65
CA PHE A 8 -5.90 32.94 20.00
C PHE A 8 -4.99 31.70 19.91
N GLN A 9 -4.94 30.86 20.94
CA GLN A 9 -4.22 29.58 20.90
C GLN A 9 -4.79 28.61 19.86
N PHE A 10 -6.12 28.54 19.73
CA PHE A 10 -6.76 27.72 18.69
C PHE A 10 -6.41 28.21 17.29
N VAL A 11 -6.48 29.52 17.05
CA VAL A 11 -6.10 30.12 15.77
C VAL A 11 -4.63 29.83 15.44
N LEU A 12 -3.73 29.99 16.42
CA LEU A 12 -2.32 29.72 16.25
C LEU A 12 -2.07 28.23 15.94
N LEU A 13 -2.75 27.31 16.64
CA LEU A 13 -2.65 25.87 16.39
C LEU A 13 -3.14 25.50 14.99
N SER A 14 -4.25 26.07 14.53
CA SER A 14 -4.76 25.84 13.17
C SER A 14 -3.79 26.35 12.10
N ILE A 15 -3.18 27.51 12.31
CA ILE A 15 -2.14 28.03 11.41
C ILE A 15 -0.92 27.10 11.40
N CYS A 16 -0.46 26.66 12.58
CA CYS A 16 0.66 25.73 12.68
C CYS A 16 0.40 24.41 11.95
N LEU A 17 -0.82 23.86 12.02
CA LEU A 17 -1.20 22.63 11.34
C LEU A 17 -1.16 22.77 9.80
N VAL A 18 -1.64 23.90 9.27
CA VAL A 18 -1.61 24.19 7.82
C VAL A 18 -0.18 24.41 7.31
N MET A 19 0.70 24.95 8.16
CA MET A 19 2.10 25.21 7.83
C MET A 19 3.00 23.96 7.95
N THR A 20 2.44 22.81 8.37
CA THR A 20 3.22 21.56 8.39
C THR A 20 3.49 21.09 6.97
N ASN A 21 4.76 20.87 6.65
CA ASN A 21 5.14 20.20 5.41
C ASN A 21 5.30 18.72 5.73
N SER A 22 4.50 17.86 5.09
CA SER A 22 4.77 16.42 5.13
C SER A 22 6.04 16.15 4.33
N ALA A 23 6.98 15.40 4.91
CA ALA A 23 8.07 14.85 4.12
C ALA A 23 7.47 13.85 3.12
N GLU A 24 7.58 14.14 1.82
CA GLU A 24 7.19 13.21 0.77
C GLU A 24 8.33 12.20 0.58
N PHE A 25 8.22 11.05 1.26
CA PHE A 25 9.15 9.96 1.04
C PHE A 25 8.80 9.24 -0.27
N LYS A 26 9.55 9.54 -1.32
CA LYS A 26 9.48 8.80 -2.59
C LYS A 26 10.35 7.57 -2.49
N TYR A 27 9.76 6.45 -2.07
CA TYR A 27 10.44 5.16 -2.10
C TYR A 27 10.43 4.63 -3.53
N PRO A 28 11.59 4.51 -4.21
CA PRO A 28 11.63 4.10 -5.62
C PRO A 28 11.32 2.61 -5.82
N ALA A 29 11.39 1.82 -4.75
CA ALA A 29 11.16 0.39 -4.78
C ALA A 29 10.77 -0.12 -3.39
N VAL A 30 10.06 -1.25 -3.36
CA VAL A 30 9.75 -2.02 -2.16
C VAL A 30 10.30 -3.43 -2.36
N PHE A 31 11.09 -3.91 -1.40
CA PHE A 31 11.54 -5.31 -1.35
C PHE A 31 10.65 -6.06 -0.36
N ASN A 32 9.88 -7.00 -0.87
CA ASN A 32 9.00 -7.85 -0.07
C ASN A 32 9.61 -9.25 0.04
N PHE A 33 9.66 -9.79 1.26
CA PHE A 33 10.04 -11.17 1.53
C PHE A 33 8.86 -11.86 2.20
N GLY A 34 8.54 -13.09 1.80
CA GLY A 34 7.41 -13.78 2.37
C GLY A 34 7.11 -15.11 1.69
N ASP A 35 5.82 -15.43 1.65
CA ASP A 35 5.26 -16.66 1.12
C ASP A 35 4.19 -16.34 0.06
N SER A 36 3.32 -17.30 -0.23
CA SER A 36 2.24 -17.19 -1.21
C SER A 36 1.30 -15.99 -0.99
N ASN A 37 1.21 -15.44 0.23
CA ASN A 37 0.34 -14.29 0.53
C ASN A 37 0.91 -12.96 0.02
N SER A 38 2.18 -12.93 -0.39
CA SER A 38 2.83 -11.75 -0.94
C SER A 38 3.59 -12.02 -2.24
N ASP A 39 3.63 -13.27 -2.69
CA ASP A 39 4.19 -13.69 -3.96
C ASP A 39 3.35 -13.21 -5.16
N THR A 40 3.89 -12.25 -5.91
CA THR A 40 3.25 -11.71 -7.12
C THR A 40 3.51 -12.52 -8.40
N GLY A 41 4.21 -13.65 -8.32
CA GLY A 41 4.56 -14.52 -9.45
C GLY A 41 5.99 -15.08 -9.43
N ASP A 42 6.76 -14.86 -8.37
CA ASP A 42 8.15 -15.31 -8.20
C ASP A 42 8.27 -16.83 -8.23
N LEU A 43 7.35 -17.59 -7.60
CA LEU A 43 7.39 -19.06 -7.69
C LEU A 43 7.13 -19.55 -9.12
N ALA A 44 6.17 -18.92 -9.81
CA ALA A 44 5.83 -19.26 -11.20
C ALA A 44 7.01 -18.94 -12.14
N ALA A 45 7.66 -17.79 -11.96
CA ALA A 45 8.81 -17.38 -12.77
C ALA A 45 10.08 -18.19 -12.44
N GLY A 46 10.35 -18.45 -11.15
CA GLY A 46 11.58 -19.07 -10.69
C GLY A 46 11.63 -20.58 -10.88
N LEU A 47 10.50 -21.27 -10.67
CA LEU A 47 10.43 -22.74 -10.73
C LEU A 47 9.52 -23.28 -11.84
N GLY A 48 8.91 -22.40 -12.65
CA GLY A 48 7.94 -22.82 -13.66
C GLY A 48 6.65 -23.39 -13.05
N PHE A 49 6.37 -23.09 -11.78
CA PHE A 49 5.19 -23.61 -11.10
C PHE A 49 3.92 -22.98 -11.68
N GLN A 50 3.00 -23.81 -12.18
CA GLN A 50 1.73 -23.34 -12.71
C GLN A 50 0.71 -23.20 -11.59
N VAL A 51 0.37 -21.95 -11.24
CA VAL A 51 -0.74 -21.67 -10.32
C VAL A 51 -2.05 -21.91 -11.07
N ALA A 52 -2.72 -23.01 -10.73
CA ALA A 52 -3.95 -23.44 -11.40
C ALA A 52 -5.19 -22.65 -10.92
N PRO A 53 -6.29 -22.68 -11.69
CA PRO A 53 -7.61 -22.25 -11.23
C PRO A 53 -7.99 -22.77 -9.83
N PRO A 54 -8.73 -21.99 -9.02
CA PRO A 54 -9.45 -20.76 -9.39
C PRO A 54 -8.57 -19.52 -9.54
N ASN A 55 -7.34 -19.53 -9.00
CA ASN A 55 -6.48 -18.35 -8.90
C ASN A 55 -6.40 -17.49 -10.17
N GLY A 56 -6.82 -16.24 -10.03
CA GLY A 56 -6.80 -15.21 -11.05
C GLY A 56 -8.09 -15.12 -11.88
N GLN A 57 -9.08 -15.97 -11.63
CA GLN A 57 -10.34 -15.98 -12.38
C GLN A 57 -11.18 -14.71 -12.18
N ASP A 58 -11.22 -14.14 -10.96
CA ASP A 58 -12.11 -13.01 -10.69
C ASP A 58 -11.53 -11.66 -11.09
N TYR A 59 -10.28 -11.33 -10.71
CA TYR A 59 -9.72 -10.01 -10.97
C TYR A 59 -8.97 -9.93 -12.31
N PHE A 60 -8.04 -10.86 -12.56
CA PHE A 60 -7.17 -10.83 -13.75
C PHE A 60 -7.79 -11.52 -14.97
N LYS A 61 -8.81 -12.38 -14.75
CA LYS A 61 -9.49 -13.21 -15.75
C LYS A 61 -8.60 -14.28 -16.42
N ILE A 62 -7.36 -14.43 -15.96
CA ILE A 62 -6.38 -15.44 -16.37
C ILE A 62 -5.49 -15.78 -15.16
N PRO A 63 -4.83 -16.96 -15.14
CA PRO A 63 -3.84 -17.26 -14.11
C PRO A 63 -2.76 -16.19 -14.06
N SER A 64 -2.66 -15.47 -12.94
CA SER A 64 -1.71 -14.36 -12.77
C SER A 64 -0.39 -14.80 -12.12
N GLY A 65 -0.22 -16.10 -11.83
CA GLY A 65 0.91 -16.62 -11.05
C GLY A 65 0.81 -16.32 -9.54
N ARG A 66 -0.33 -15.81 -9.07
CA ARG A 66 -0.57 -15.44 -7.67
C ARG A 66 -1.49 -16.44 -7.02
N PHE A 67 -1.29 -16.75 -5.74
CA PHE A 67 -2.13 -17.68 -4.97
C PHE A 67 -3.42 -17.00 -4.45
N CYS A 68 -4.08 -16.21 -5.28
CA CYS A 68 -5.38 -15.62 -5.00
C CYS A 68 -6.11 -15.23 -6.29
N ASP A 69 -7.38 -14.85 -6.16
CA ASP A 69 -8.21 -14.38 -7.28
C ASP A 69 -8.06 -12.89 -7.62
N GLY A 70 -7.05 -12.21 -7.06
CA GLY A 70 -6.76 -10.83 -7.42
C GLY A 70 -5.54 -10.20 -6.78
N ARG A 71 -5.73 -9.03 -6.18
CA ARG A 71 -4.63 -8.26 -5.59
C ARG A 71 -4.26 -8.81 -4.20
N LEU A 72 -2.97 -8.89 -3.94
CA LEU A 72 -2.38 -9.22 -2.65
C LEU A 72 -2.25 -7.96 -1.79
N THR A 73 -2.07 -8.12 -0.49
CA THR A 73 -1.88 -7.01 0.45
C THR A 73 -0.77 -6.05 -0.02
N VAL A 74 0.31 -6.60 -0.59
CA VAL A 74 1.43 -5.80 -1.11
C VAL A 74 1.04 -4.85 -2.23
N ASP A 75 0.05 -5.17 -3.08
CA ASP A 75 -0.41 -4.25 -4.14
C ASP A 75 -1.16 -3.03 -3.59
N PHE A 76 -1.68 -3.11 -2.36
CA PHE A 76 -2.35 -1.99 -1.70
C PHE A 76 -1.38 -1.12 -0.91
N LEU A 77 -0.28 -1.71 -0.44
CA LEU A 77 0.80 -1.02 0.26
C LEU A 77 1.76 -0.32 -0.70
N SER A 78 1.99 -0.93 -1.87
CA SER A 78 2.80 -0.39 -2.95
C SER A 78 1.87 0.15 -4.04
N LYS A 79 1.57 1.44 -4.00
CA LYS A 79 0.99 2.16 -5.15
C LYS A 79 2.14 2.84 -5.89
N PHE A 80 2.59 2.22 -6.96
CA PHE A 80 3.32 2.91 -8.04
C PHE A 80 2.32 3.30 -9.12
#